data_AF-A0A3D3PFL3-F1
#
_entry.id   AF-A0A3D3PFL3-F1
#
_cell.length_a   1.000
_cell.length_b   1.000
_cell.length_c   1.000
_cell.angle_alpha   90.00
_cell.angle_beta   90.00
_cell.angle_gamma   90.00
#
_symmetry.space_group_name_H-M   'P 1'
#
loop_
_entity.id
_entity.type
_entity.pdbx_description
1 polymer ?
#
loop_
_entity_poly.entity_id
_entity_poly.type
_entity_poly.pdbx_seq_one_letter_code
_entity_poly.pdbx_strand_id
1 'polypeptide(L)' 'MKILKQAKGKFQLVFSTMFIEHFQHKKPGATVYLKAVADVAFDTIEELQTAYQQHYDAARLQQIEKTV' A
#
# COMPACT_ATOMS: atom_id res chain seq x y z
N MET A 1 -8.86 -14.85 -4.40
CA MET A 1 -8.26 -15.65 -3.29
C MET A 1 -7.57 -16.96 -3.69
N LYS A 2 -7.88 -17.59 -4.83
CA LYS A 2 -7.32 -18.91 -5.22
C LYS A 2 -5.79 -18.98 -5.23
N ILE A 3 -5.11 -17.97 -5.75
CA ILE A 3 -3.63 -17.94 -5.85
C ILE A 3 -2.99 -17.87 -4.46
N LEU A 4 -3.49 -16.99 -3.58
CA LEU A 4 -3.00 -16.87 -2.19
C LEU A 4 -3.22 -18.17 -1.41
N LYS A 5 -4.38 -18.81 -1.57
CA LYS A 5 -4.68 -20.11 -0.95
C LYS A 5 -3.75 -21.23 -1.45
N GLN A 6 -3.46 -21.25 -2.75
CA GLN A 6 -2.53 -22.23 -3.34
C GLN A 6 -1.08 -22.02 -2.91
N ALA A 7 -0.68 -20.77 -2.63
CA ALA A 7 0.66 -20.46 -2.20
C ALA A 7 0.99 -20.98 -0.78
N LYS A 8 -0.01 -21.38 0.03
CA LYS A 8 0.18 -21.99 1.37
C LYS A 8 1.17 -21.22 2.26
N GLY A 9 1.05 -19.90 2.31
CA GLY A 9 1.93 -19.04 3.09
C GLY A 9 3.35 -18.84 2.53
N LYS A 10 3.68 -19.45 1.38
CA LYS A 10 4.96 -19.24 0.66
C LYS A 10 4.90 -18.02 -0.25
N PHE A 11 4.42 -16.90 0.29
CA PHE A 11 4.38 -15.63 -0.39
C PHE A 11 4.57 -14.51 0.61
N GLN A 12 5.04 -13.36 0.13
CA GLN A 12 5.03 -12.12 0.88
C GLN A 12 4.00 -11.20 0.25
N LEU A 13 3.11 -10.64 1.07
CA LEU A 13 2.21 -9.60 0.65
C LEU A 13 2.76 -8.24 1.08
N VAL A 14 2.92 -7.34 0.11
CA VAL A 14 3.38 -5.98 0.33
C VAL A 14 2.36 -5.04 -0.31
N PHE A 15 1.82 -4.12 0.48
CA PHE A 15 1.05 -3.00 -0.06
C PHE A 15 2.00 -1.89 -0.50
N SER A 16 1.74 -1.32 -1.67
CA SER A 16 2.48 -0.18 -2.21
C SER A 16 1.53 0.94 -2.60
N THR A 17 1.77 2.14 -2.07
CA THR A 17 1.09 3.35 -2.51
C THR A 17 2.12 4.39 -2.92
N MET A 18 1.96 4.96 -4.10
CA MET A 18 2.87 5.95 -4.66
C MET A 18 2.15 7.29 -4.80
N PHE A 19 2.80 8.35 -4.32
CA PHE A 19 2.38 9.73 -4.54
C PHE A 19 3.42 10.42 -5.42
N ILE A 20 2.94 11.07 -6.49
CA ILE A 20 3.79 11.84 -7.41
C ILE A 20 3.46 13.31 -7.22
N GLU A 21 4.48 14.11 -6.94
CA GLU A 21 4.33 15.55 -6.78
C GLU A 21 4.87 16.27 -8.01
N HIS A 22 3.98 16.99 -8.68
CA HIS A 22 4.33 17.86 -9.80
C HIS A 22 4.40 19.31 -9.31
N PHE A 23 5.61 19.81 -9.07
CA PHE A 23 5.82 21.24 -8.85
C PHE A 23 6.21 21.89 -10.18
N GLN A 24 5.61 23.03 -10.51
CA GLN A 24 5.80 23.73 -11.80
C GLN A 24 7.27 23.96 -12.20
N HIS A 25 8.20 24.02 -11.24
CA HIS A 25 9.63 24.27 -11.47
C HIS A 25 10.59 23.25 -10.83
N LYS A 26 10.10 22.19 -10.16
CA LYS A 26 10.97 21.13 -9.61
C LYS A 26 10.82 19.84 -10.42
N LYS A 27 11.90 19.04 -10.45
CA LYS A 27 11.82 17.68 -10.97
C LYS A 27 10.72 16.91 -10.25
N PRO A 28 9.86 16.17 -10.97
CA PRO A 28 8.79 15.39 -10.34
C PRO A 28 9.42 14.39 -9.36
N GLY A 29 8.95 14.44 -8.13
CA GLY A 29 9.31 13.49 -7.08
C GLY A 29 8.24 12.43 -6.95
N ALA A 30 8.65 11.18 -6.74
CA ALA A 30 7.74 10.08 -6.41
C ALA A 30 8.13 9.51 -5.05
N THR A 31 7.17 9.45 -4.13
CA THR A 31 7.34 8.82 -2.83
C THR A 31 6.52 7.54 -2.81
N VAL A 32 7.16 6.41 -2.49
CA VAL A 32 6.50 5.09 -2.40
C VAL A 32 6.48 4.64 -0.95
N TYR A 33 5.28 4.35 -0.44
CA TYR A 33 5.04 3.81 0.88
C TYR A 33 4.77 2.32 0.78
N LEU A 34 5.66 1.52 1.38
CA LEU A 34 5.58 0.06 1.39
C LEU A 34 5.20 -0.43 2.79
N LYS A 35 4.26 -1.38 2.85
CA LYS A 35 3.89 -2.07 4.09
C LYS A 35 3.88 -3.57 3.85
N ALA A 36 4.81 -4.28 4.50
CA ALA A 36 4.74 -5.73 4.57
C ALA A 36 3.57 -6.14 5.46
N VAL A 37 2.74 -7.06 4.96
CA VAL A 37 1.60 -7.59 5.68
C VAL A 37 2.00 -8.94 6.25
N ALA A 38 2.40 -8.95 7.52
CA ALA A 38 2.61 -10.18 8.28
C ALA A 38 1.25 -10.69 8.76
N ASP A 39 0.93 -11.95 8.51
CA ASP A 39 -0.17 -12.71 9.14
C ASP A 39 -1.62 -12.44 8.76
N VAL A 40 -1.92 -11.64 7.74
CA VAL A 40 -3.32 -11.49 7.36
C VAL A 40 -3.73 -12.59 6.37
N ALA A 41 -4.32 -13.65 6.91
CA ALA A 41 -5.12 -14.59 6.15
C ALA A 41 -6.40 -13.87 5.71
N PHE A 42 -6.28 -13.00 4.70
CA PHE A 42 -7.45 -12.48 4.01
C PHE A 42 -8.22 -13.69 3.46
N ASP A 43 -9.46 -13.85 3.90
CA ASP A 43 -10.34 -14.92 3.44
C ASP A 43 -11.21 -14.46 2.28
N THR A 44 -11.47 -13.15 2.23
CA THR A 44 -12.30 -12.47 1.24
C THR A 44 -11.53 -11.36 0.51
N ILE A 45 -12.06 -10.89 -0.62
CA ILE A 45 -11.46 -9.78 -1.38
C ILE A 45 -11.73 -8.46 -0.64
N GLU A 46 -12.87 -8.37 0.02
CA GLU A 46 -13.34 -7.22 0.78
C GLU A 46 -12.39 -6.91 1.93
N GLU A 47 -11.94 -7.92 2.68
CA GLU A 47 -10.94 -7.73 3.76
C GLU A 47 -9.60 -7.20 3.21
N LEU A 48 -9.15 -7.72 2.06
CA LEU A 48 -7.94 -7.25 1.40
C LEU A 48 -8.07 -5.80 0.96
N GLN A 49 -9.23 -5.43 0.42
CA GLN A 49 -9.53 -4.05 0.02
C GLN A 49 -9.57 -3.12 1.22
N THR A 50 -10.22 -3.51 2.32
CA THR A 50 -10.26 -2.72 3.56
C THR A 50 -8.86 -2.52 4.13
N ALA A 51 -8.04 -3.57 4.19
CA ALA A 51 -6.66 -3.44 4.70
C ALA A 51 -5.78 -2.59 3.78
N TYR A 52 -5.96 -2.67 2.47
CA TYR A 52 -5.28 -1.78 1.54
C TYR A 52 -5.74 -0.32 1.71
N GLN A 53 -7.03 -0.07 1.90
CA GLN A 53 -7.57 1.27 2.13
C GLN A 53 -6.96 1.90 3.39
N GLN A 54 -6.85 1.14 4.48
CA GLN A 54 -6.17 1.59 5.70
C GLN A 54 -4.70 1.95 5.46
N HIS A 55 -3.99 1.16 4.65
CA HIS A 55 -2.60 1.47 4.25
C HIS A 55 -2.54 2.77 3.42
N TYR A 56 -3.43 2.91 2.45
CA TYR A 56 -3.51 4.09 1.59
C TYR A 56 -3.78 5.36 2.42
N ASP A 57 -4.75 5.32 3.33
CA ASP A 57 -5.11 6.48 4.16
C ASP A 57 -3.97 6.89 5.08
N ALA A 58 -3.28 5.92 5.70
CA ALA A 58 -2.08 6.19 6.50
C ALA A 58 -0.94 6.79 5.66
N ALA A 59 -0.68 6.23 4.47
CA ALA A 59 0.35 6.73 3.56
C ALA A 59 0.02 8.15 3.08
N ARG A 60 -1.26 8.44 2.83
CA ARG A 60 -1.74 9.77 2.45
C ARG A 60 -1.51 10.78 3.57
N LEU A 61 -1.85 10.45 4.82
CA LEU A 61 -1.59 11.32 5.97
C LEU A 61 -0.09 11.62 6.11
N GLN A 62 0.76 10.59 6.00
CA GLN A 62 2.22 10.77 6.02
C GLN A 62 2.74 11.60 4.85
N GLN A 63 2.15 11.47 3.66
CA GLN A 63 2.52 12.29 2.51
C GLN A 63 2.13 13.76 2.75
N ILE A 64 0.93 14.03 3.25
CA ILE A 64 0.49 15.39 3.59
C ILE A 64 1.45 16.01 4.60
N GLU A 65 1.83 15.31 5.66
CA GLU A 65 2.80 15.79 6.65
C GLU A 65 4.17 16.15 6.04
N LYS A 66 4.62 15.43 5.00
CA LYS A 66 5.89 15.74 4.31
C LYS A 66 5.81 16.93 3.35
N THR A 67 4.62 17.26 2.87
CA THR A 67 4.42 18.29 1.84
C THR A 67 3.98 19.64 2.43
N VAL A 68 3.42 19.66 3.65
CA VAL A 68 2.98 20.87 4.37
C VAL A 68 4.16 21.58 5.03
#